data_AF-A0A2Z5PFV6-F1
#
_entry.id   AF-A0A2Z5PFV6-F1
#
_cell.length_a   1.000
_cell.length_b   1.000
_cell.length_c   1.000
_cell.angle_alpha   90.00
_cell.angle_beta   90.00
_cell.angle_gamma   90.00
#
_symmetry.space_group_name_H-M   'P 1'
#
loop_
_entity.id
_entity.type
_entity.pdbx_description
1 polymer ?
#
loop_
_entity_poly.entity_id
_entity_poly.type
_entity_poly.pdbx_seq_one_letter_code
_entity_poly.pdbx_strand_id
1 'polypeptide(L)'
;MKCPYCGENCVDEYILELYIKSLKNFKMRKNTAFNGIPIVCEAGVCKNTGKRIWYCPHCKSLTEYVDSFNAIVQCPNCHEKIALPATNRTVC
;
A
#
# COMPACT_ATOMS: atom_id res chain seq x y z
N MET A 1 -8.99 -5.57 -9.87
CA MET A 1 -9.22 -5.72 -8.40
C MET A 1 -10.38 -4.80 -7.97
N LYS A 2 -11.07 -5.05 -6.85
CA LYS A 2 -12.20 -4.20 -6.41
C LYS A 2 -11.74 -3.09 -5.45
N CYS A 3 -12.21 -1.87 -5.68
CA CYS A 3 -11.97 -0.73 -4.78
C CYS A 3 -12.59 -1.00 -3.40
N PRO A 4 -11.86 -0.77 -2.29
CA PRO A 4 -12.40 -0.97 -0.94
C PRO A 4 -13.52 0.02 -0.59
N TYR A 5 -13.59 1.18 -1.26
CA TYR A 5 -14.57 2.22 -0.95
C TYR A 5 -15.88 2.12 -1.74
N CYS A 6 -15.82 1.78 -3.03
CA CYS A 6 -17.00 1.78 -3.91
C CYS A 6 -17.26 0.44 -4.62
N GLY A 7 -16.38 -0.55 -4.46
CA GLY A 7 -16.50 -1.86 -5.11
C GLY A 7 -16.20 -1.88 -6.61
N GLU A 8 -16.05 -0.71 -7.26
CA GLU A 8 -15.71 -0.58 -8.69
C GLU A 8 -14.21 -0.74 -8.97
N ASN A 9 -13.82 -0.75 -10.25
CA ASN A 9 -12.42 -0.77 -10.66
C ASN A 9 -11.84 0.65 -10.70
N CYS A 10 -11.48 1.18 -9.52
CA CYS A 10 -10.85 2.50 -9.40
C CYS A 10 -9.31 2.47 -9.49
N VAL A 11 -8.72 1.30 -9.67
CA VAL A 11 -7.27 1.13 -9.61
C VAL A 11 -6.74 0.76 -10.98
N ASP A 12 -5.63 1.41 -11.36
CA ASP A 12 -4.93 1.07 -12.59
C ASP A 12 -4.11 -0.22 -12.38
N GLU A 13 -4.46 -1.27 -13.13
CA GLU A 13 -3.79 -2.56 -13.05
C GLU A 13 -2.32 -2.47 -13.45
N TYR A 14 -1.95 -1.55 -14.33
CA TYR A 14 -0.56 -1.33 -14.74
C TYR A 14 0.31 -0.86 -13.58
N ILE A 15 -0.19 0.09 -12.77
CA ILE A 15 0.54 0.61 -11.60
C ILE A 15 0.74 -0.50 -10.56
N LEU A 16 -0.29 -1.32 -10.34
CA LEU A 16 -0.20 -2.47 -9.44
C LEU A 16 0.84 -3.49 -9.91
N GLU A 17 0.86 -3.84 -11.19
CA GLU A 17 1.85 -4.76 -11.74
C GLU A 17 3.28 -4.23 -11.58
N LEU A 18 3.48 -2.94 -11.87
CA LEU A 18 4.78 -2.28 -11.77
C LEU A 18 5.27 -2.24 -10.31
N TYR A 19 4.35 -2.01 -9.36
CA TYR A 19 4.64 -2.10 -7.93
C TYR A 19 4.94 -3.53 -7.46
N ILE A 20 4.16 -4.54 -7.87
CA ILE A 20 4.41 -5.95 -7.52
C ILE A 20 5.79 -6.39 -8.04
N LYS A 21 6.16 -5.97 -9.25
CA LYS A 21 7.49 -6.21 -9.82
C LYS A 21 8.58 -5.53 -9.00
N SER A 22 8.35 -4.28 -8.58
CA SER A 22 9.26 -3.53 -7.70
C SER A 22 9.46 -4.22 -6.35
N LEU A 23 8.40 -4.76 -5.74
CA LEU A 23 8.48 -5.51 -4.48
C LEU A 23 9.30 -6.78 -4.60
N LYS A 24 9.17 -7.54 -5.70
CA LYS A 24 10.00 -8.73 -5.94
C LYS A 24 11.48 -8.37 -5.99
N ASN A 25 11.82 -7.27 -6.65
CA ASN A 25 13.19 -6.75 -6.69
C ASN A 25 13.65 -6.24 -5.31
N PHE A 26 12.74 -5.68 -4.50
CA PHE A 26 13.04 -5.19 -3.16
C PHE A 26 13.31 -6.33 -2.17
N LYS A 27 12.55 -7.42 -2.23
CA LYS A 27 12.78 -8.63 -1.41
C LYS A 27 14.17 -9.27 -1.64
N MET A 28 14.79 -9.03 -2.80
CA MET A 28 16.15 -9.53 -3.08
C MET A 28 17.26 -8.72 -2.40
N ARG A 29 16.97 -7.52 -1.85
CA ARG A 29 17.98 -6.69 -1.17
C ARG A 29 17.97 -6.99 0.33
N LYS A 30 19.06 -7.59 0.85
CA LYS A 30 19.23 -7.96 2.27
C LYS A 30 19.22 -6.77 3.26
N ASN A 31 19.39 -5.53 2.79
CA ASN A 31 19.22 -4.30 3.58
C ASN A 31 17.81 -3.73 3.38
N THR A 32 16.80 -4.38 3.96
CA THR A 32 15.42 -3.89 3.91
C THR A 32 15.22 -2.85 5.01
N ALA A 33 14.90 -1.62 4.63
CA ALA A 33 14.36 -0.63 5.56
C ALA A 33 13.18 -1.25 6.34
N PHE A 34 13.05 -0.92 7.63
CA PHE A 34 12.01 -1.44 8.54
C PHE A 34 12.09 -2.93 8.89
N ASN A 35 13.29 -3.52 9.00
CA ASN A 35 13.49 -4.91 9.46
C ASN A 35 12.70 -5.96 8.64
N GLY A 36 12.62 -5.77 7.32
CA GLY A 36 11.89 -6.70 6.44
C GLY A 36 10.37 -6.48 6.39
N ILE A 37 9.84 -5.47 7.08
CA ILE A 37 8.44 -5.06 6.94
C ILE A 37 8.25 -4.44 5.55
N PRO A 38 7.33 -4.96 4.72
CA PRO A 38 7.12 -4.44 3.39
C PRO A 38 6.39 -3.09 3.43
N ILE A 39 6.82 -2.18 2.56
CA ILE A 39 6.24 -0.84 2.43
C ILE A 39 5.02 -0.91 1.53
N VAL A 40 3.87 -0.37 1.95
CA VAL A 40 2.66 -0.28 1.10
C VAL A 40 2.83 0.74 -0.01
N CYS A 41 2.11 0.54 -1.11
CA CYS A 41 2.05 1.49 -2.21
C CYS A 41 0.64 2.03 -2.39
N GLU A 42 0.58 3.31 -2.75
CA GLU A 42 -0.62 3.93 -3.26
C GLU A 42 -0.96 3.33 -4.63
N ALA A 43 -2.01 2.50 -4.64
CA ALA A 43 -2.49 1.83 -5.83
C ALA A 43 -3.29 2.77 -6.73
N GLY A 44 -3.91 3.81 -6.14
CA GLY A 44 -4.68 4.81 -6.86
C GLY A 44 -5.61 5.57 -5.94
N VAL A 45 -6.59 6.27 -6.53
CA VAL A 45 -7.59 7.05 -5.81
C VAL A 45 -8.99 6.59 -6.24
N CYS A 46 -9.89 6.39 -5.29
CA CYS A 46 -11.28 6.08 -5.58
C CYS A 46 -11.94 7.28 -6.29
N LYS A 47 -12.48 7.05 -7.50
CA LYS A 47 -13.13 8.12 -8.29
C LYS A 47 -14.39 8.69 -7.63
N ASN A 48 -15.08 7.88 -6.81
CA ASN A 48 -16.34 8.30 -6.18
C ASN A 48 -16.11 9.06 -4.87
N THR A 49 -15.10 8.69 -4.09
CA THR A 49 -14.87 9.26 -2.75
C THR A 49 -13.66 10.18 -2.69
N GLY A 50 -12.80 10.18 -3.73
CA GLY A 50 -11.52 10.90 -3.72
C GLY A 50 -10.49 10.33 -2.74
N LYS A 51 -10.79 9.20 -2.08
CA LYS A 51 -9.90 8.59 -1.08
C LYS A 51 -8.82 7.75 -1.73
N ARG A 52 -7.60 7.83 -1.20
CA ARG A 52 -6.46 7.02 -1.65
C ARG A 52 -6.70 5.54 -1.32
N ILE A 53 -6.25 4.68 -2.21
CA ILE A 53 -6.34 3.23 -2.09
C ILE A 53 -4.92 2.70 -1.99
N TRP A 54 -4.69 1.81 -1.03
CA TRP A 54 -3.40 1.17 -0.85
C TRP A 54 -3.44 -0.29 -1.26
N TYR A 55 -2.28 -0.81 -1.63
CA TYR A 55 -2.09 -2.23 -1.83
C TYR A 55 -1.27 -2.83 -0.68
N CYS A 56 -1.83 -3.85 -0.03
CA CYS A 56 -1.12 -4.60 0.98
C CYS A 56 -0.34 -5.77 0.35
N PRO A 57 0.99 -5.81 0.50
CA PRO A 57 1.84 -6.88 -0.05
C PRO A 57 1.70 -8.22 0.67
N HIS A 58 1.17 -8.26 1.90
CA HIS A 58 0.95 -9.49 2.66
C HIS A 58 -0.27 -10.26 2.12
N CYS A 59 -1.45 -9.62 2.15
CA CYS A 59 -2.69 -10.24 1.68
C CYS A 59 -2.98 -10.01 0.19
N LYS A 60 -2.08 -9.33 -0.53
CA LYS A 60 -2.15 -9.08 -1.97
C LYS A 60 -3.48 -8.45 -2.42
N SER A 61 -4.04 -7.60 -1.57
CA SER A 61 -5.35 -7.00 -1.77
C SER A 61 -5.31 -5.49 -1.58
N LEU A 62 -6.31 -4.83 -2.18
CA LEU A 62 -6.53 -3.41 -1.99
C LEU A 62 -7.13 -3.16 -0.61
N THR A 63 -6.68 -2.08 0.01
CA THR A 63 -7.05 -1.69 1.36
C THR A 63 -7.25 -0.18 1.42
N GLU A 64 -8.01 0.25 2.42
CA GLU A 64 -8.26 1.66 2.66
C GLU A 64 -6.96 2.37 3.07
N TYR A 65 -6.82 3.64 2.68
CA TYR A 65 -5.78 4.51 3.20
C TYR A 65 -5.90 4.61 4.72
N VAL A 66 -4.81 4.33 5.42
CA VAL A 66 -4.73 4.49 6.88
C VAL A 66 -4.01 5.80 7.18
N ASP A 67 -4.75 6.81 7.61
CA ASP A 67 -4.12 8.06 8.01
C ASP A 67 -3.41 7.86 9.36
N SER A 68 -2.08 7.91 9.34
CA SER A 68 -1.29 7.66 10.55
C SER A 68 0.05 8.36 10.47
N PHE A 69 0.42 9.02 11.57
CA PHE A 69 1.75 9.57 11.77
C PHE A 69 2.81 8.49 12.01
N ASN A 70 2.39 7.26 12.28
CA ASN A 70 3.30 6.15 12.51
C ASN A 70 3.87 5.60 11.20
N ALA A 71 5.18 5.37 11.20
CA ALA A 71 5.88 4.75 10.09
C ALA A 71 5.42 3.31 9.80
N ILE A 72 4.90 2.61 10.81
CA ILE A 72 4.44 1.22 10.74
C ILE A 72 3.02 1.18 11.31
N VAL A 73 2.09 0.60 10.55
CA VAL A 73 0.69 0.40 10.94
C VAL A 73 0.29 -1.05 10.69
N GLN A 74 -0.90 -1.44 11.17
CA GLN A 74 -1.47 -2.74 10.85
C GLN A 74 -2.37 -2.62 9.61
N CYS A 75 -2.28 -3.60 8.72
CA CYS A 75 -3.20 -3.70 7.59
C CYS A 75 -4.62 -3.99 8.12
N PRO A 76 -5.65 -3.22 7.74
CA PRO A 76 -6.99 -3.45 8.26
C PRO A 76 -7.64 -4.74 7.73
N ASN A 77 -7.06 -5.37 6.69
CA ASN A 77 -7.56 -6.63 6.14
C ASN A 77 -6.91 -7.86 6.79
N CYS A 78 -5.58 -7.89 6.94
CA CYS A 78 -4.85 -9.06 7.45
C CYS A 78 -4.17 -8.84 8.81
N HIS A 79 -4.23 -7.64 9.38
CA HIS A 79 -3.62 -7.25 10.65
C HIS A 79 -2.09 -7.38 10.72
N GLU A 80 -1.44 -7.76 9.62
CA GLU A 80 0.01 -7.78 9.48
C GLU A 80 0.60 -6.36 9.53
N LYS A 81 1.82 -6.26 10.05
CA LYS A 81 2.55 -4.99 10.12
C LYS A 81 2.98 -4.58 8.72
N ILE A 82 2.67 -3.34 8.36
CA ILE A 82 3.02 -2.73 7.08
C ILE A 82 3.66 -1.36 7.30
N ALA A 83 4.64 -1.00 6.48
CA ALA A 83 5.30 0.29 6.57
C ALA A 83 4.66 1.29 5.61
N LEU A 84 4.39 2.51 6.09
CA LEU A 84 3.86 3.59 5.27
C LEU A 84 4.98 4.28 4.49
N PRO A 85 4.77 4.62 3.21
CA PRO A 85 5.76 5.33 2.40
C PRO A 85 6.05 6.71 3.00
N ALA A 86 7.30 7.14 2.89
CA ALA A 86 7.77 8.39 3.49
C ALA A 86 7.06 9.64 2.92
N THR A 87 6.50 9.56 1.72
CA THR A 87 5.68 10.64 1.11
C THR A 87 4.35 10.90 1.83
N ASN A 88 3.86 9.95 2.64
CA ASN A 88 2.72 10.17 3.55
C ASN A 88 3.16 10.67 4.92
N ARG A 89 4.47 10.82 5.16
CA ARG A 89 4.99 11.49 6.35
C ARG A 89 5.17 12.94 5.96
N THR A 90 4.26 13.80 6.37
CA THR A 90 4.48 15.24 6.36
C THR A 90 5.72 15.48 7.23
N VAL A 91 6.88 15.64 6.60
CA VAL A 91 8.06 16.14 7.28
C VAL A 91 7.85 17.65 7.32
N CYS A 92 7.40 18.14 8.49
CA CYS A 92 7.30 19.56 8.78
C CYS A 92 8.68 20.23 8.71
#